data_AF-A0A7X7TDW3-F1
#
_entry.id   AF-A0A7X7TDW3-F1
#
_cell.length_a   1.000
_cell.length_b   1.000
_cell.length_c   1.000
_cell.angle_alpha   90.00
_cell.angle_beta   90.00
_cell.angle_gamma   90.00
#
_symmetry.space_group_name_H-M   'P 1'
#
loop_
_entity.id
_entity.type
_entity.pdbx_description
1 polymer ?
#
loop_
_entity_poly.entity_id
_entity_poly.type
_entity_poly.pdbx_seq_one_letter_code
_entity_poly.pdbx_strand_id
1 'polypeptide(L)'
;MKVFMLGWEFPPFISGGLGTACYGLTKAMSDMGVQVVFVLPRPVDSSFATHVRMLTPQHDMGDPNQVQVKEENLKNVKFHTIDSPLQPYGDPRQYQKQVDEILRKKRSFPTLQAALLQRSVSAVEEAISGAHYAGDILSEVHRYASAAVRLAIQEDFDVIHAHDWMTYPAGIAIAAVTGKPLVVHVHSTEFDRSGEHVNQPIYDIERRGMHAADKVIAVSHLTRNIILSRYGILGDKVEVVYNGVERNGSPFPFPQSGIKSD
;
A
#
# COMPACT_ATOMS: atom_id res chain seq x y z
N MET A 1 -3.97 -16.50 9.96
CA MET A 1 -3.90 -15.74 8.70
C MET A 1 -2.80 -14.71 8.83
N LYS A 2 -1.97 -14.58 7.80
CA LYS A 2 -0.83 -13.66 7.70
C LYS A 2 -1.04 -12.69 6.54
N VAL A 3 -0.94 -11.40 6.79
CA VAL A 3 -1.19 -10.35 5.82
C VAL A 3 0.10 -9.59 5.53
N PHE A 4 0.47 -9.49 4.26
CA PHE A 4 1.53 -8.62 3.78
C PHE A 4 0.92 -7.28 3.36
N MET A 5 0.97 -6.31 4.27
CA MET A 5 0.30 -5.04 4.14
C MET A 5 1.27 -3.99 3.59
N LEU A 6 0.91 -3.37 2.48
CA LEU A 6 1.67 -2.33 1.81
C LEU A 6 1.01 -0.99 2.11
N GLY A 7 1.75 -0.08 2.73
CA GLY A 7 1.28 1.27 3.01
C GLY A 7 2.33 2.32 2.69
N TRP A 8 1.87 3.57 2.56
CA TRP A 8 2.72 4.72 2.32
C TRP A 8 2.95 5.56 3.59
N GLU A 9 1.97 5.56 4.50
CA GLU A 9 1.99 6.32 5.75
C GLU A 9 1.56 5.44 6.93
N PHE A 10 2.16 5.66 8.10
CA PHE A 10 1.78 5.02 9.35
C PHE A 10 2.30 5.86 10.54
N PRO A 11 1.55 5.98 11.65
CA PRO A 11 2.02 6.69 12.84
C PRO A 11 3.42 6.23 13.29
N PRO A 12 4.31 7.13 13.71
CA PRO A 12 4.10 8.56 13.95
C PRO A 12 4.18 9.45 12.69
N PHE A 13 4.48 8.89 11.51
CA PHE A 13 4.65 9.65 10.26
C PHE A 13 3.36 9.60 9.43
N ILE A 14 2.48 10.58 9.66
CA ILE A 14 1.23 10.77 8.93
C ILE A 14 1.23 12.12 8.23
N SER A 15 0.78 12.16 6.98
CA SER A 15 0.49 13.41 6.25
C SER A 15 -1.02 13.61 6.04
N GLY A 16 -1.83 12.58 6.31
CA GLY A 16 -3.30 12.67 6.28
C GLY A 16 -4.04 11.50 6.94
N GLY A 17 -5.32 11.34 6.57
CA GLY A 17 -6.22 10.32 7.15
C GLY A 17 -5.87 8.87 6.79
N LEU A 18 -5.05 8.65 5.75
CA LEU A 18 -4.58 7.33 5.33
C LEU A 18 -3.82 6.62 6.46
N GLY A 19 -2.85 7.30 7.07
CA GLY A 19 -2.07 6.73 8.18
C GLY A 19 -2.93 6.37 9.38
N THR A 20 -3.93 7.21 9.73
CA THR A 20 -4.89 6.92 10.80
C THR A 20 -5.76 5.70 10.49
N ALA A 21 -6.26 5.58 9.26
CA ALA A 21 -7.06 4.43 8.82
C ALA A 21 -6.23 3.14 8.84
N CYS A 22 -5.00 3.18 8.32
CA CYS A 22 -4.06 2.06 8.35
C CYS A 22 -3.74 1.63 9.78
N TYR A 23 -3.53 2.57 10.70
CA TYR A 23 -3.29 2.28 12.12
C TYR A 23 -4.48 1.58 12.77
N GLY A 24 -5.68 2.16 12.67
CA GLY A 24 -6.89 1.60 13.28
C GLY A 24 -7.19 0.20 12.75
N LEU A 25 -7.04 -0.01 11.45
CA LEU A 25 -7.21 -1.31 10.80
C LEU A 25 -6.16 -2.32 11.30
N THR A 26 -4.88 -1.94 11.32
CA THR A 26 -3.78 -2.81 11.74
C THR A 26 -3.94 -3.22 13.21
N LYS A 27 -4.36 -2.28 14.07
CA LYS A 27 -4.69 -2.54 15.47
C LYS A 27 -5.82 -3.56 15.61
N ALA A 28 -6.95 -3.33 14.93
CA ALA A 28 -8.10 -4.24 14.97
C ALA A 28 -7.74 -5.65 14.46
N MET A 29 -6.96 -5.73 13.38
CA MET A 29 -6.46 -7.00 12.84
C MET A 29 -5.55 -7.73 13.85
N SER A 30 -4.63 -7.01 14.48
CA SER A 30 -3.75 -7.55 15.53
C SER A 30 -4.55 -8.09 16.71
N ASP A 31 -5.59 -7.36 17.15
CA ASP A 31 -6.48 -7.78 18.24
C ASP A 31 -7.28 -9.04 17.89
N MET A 32 -7.64 -9.21 16.62
CA MET A 32 -8.27 -10.43 16.09
C MET A 32 -7.28 -11.61 15.90
N GLY A 33 -6.00 -11.43 16.23
CA GLY A 33 -4.99 -12.48 16.09
C GLY A 33 -4.43 -12.63 14.67
N VAL A 34 -4.72 -11.70 13.77
CA VAL A 34 -4.12 -11.66 12.42
C VAL A 34 -2.68 -11.20 12.54
N GLN A 35 -1.77 -11.92 11.89
CA GLN A 35 -0.36 -11.51 11.81
C GLN A 35 -0.19 -10.56 10.65
N VAL A 36 0.40 -9.39 10.88
CA VAL A 36 0.57 -8.36 9.86
C VAL A 36 2.06 -8.08 9.68
N VAL A 37 2.53 -8.18 8.44
CA VAL A 37 3.81 -7.63 8.01
C VAL A 37 3.51 -6.33 7.28
N PHE A 38 3.79 -5.20 7.91
CA PHE A 38 3.51 -3.88 7.35
C PHE A 38 4.79 -3.28 6.73
N VAL A 39 4.73 -2.91 5.45
CA VAL A 39 5.86 -2.37 4.69
C VAL A 39 5.65 -0.91 4.36
N LEU A 40 6.59 -0.06 4.78
CA LEU A 40 6.56 1.40 4.63
C LEU A 40 7.79 1.94 3.86
N PRO A 41 7.65 3.03 3.10
CA PRO A 41 8.81 3.81 2.69
C PRO A 41 9.45 4.48 3.91
N ARG A 42 10.79 4.63 3.93
CA ARG A 42 11.47 5.36 5.02
C ARG A 42 11.02 6.82 5.03
N PRO A 43 10.73 7.43 6.19
CA PRO A 43 10.54 8.87 6.29
C PRO A 43 11.86 9.59 6.00
N VAL A 44 11.80 10.63 5.16
CA VAL A 44 12.91 11.59 5.04
C VAL A 44 12.75 12.58 6.20
N ASP A 45 13.76 12.61 7.06
CA ASP A 45 13.95 13.45 8.25
C ASP A 45 13.36 12.96 9.59
N SER A 46 14.24 12.82 10.58
CA SER A 46 14.11 11.98 11.78
C SER A 46 13.95 12.76 13.09
N SER A 47 13.29 13.91 13.07
CA SER A 47 13.24 14.84 14.22
C SER A 47 12.06 14.64 15.19
N PHE A 48 11.15 13.68 14.98
CA PHE A 48 9.95 13.51 15.83
C PHE A 48 9.60 12.04 16.18
N ALA A 49 10.59 11.18 16.37
CA ALA A 49 10.36 9.75 16.62
C ALA A 49 9.87 9.46 18.04
N THR A 50 8.55 9.34 18.25
CA THR A 50 7.95 8.76 19.47
C THR A 50 7.41 7.35 19.19
N HIS A 51 8.06 6.36 19.79
CA HIS A 51 7.54 5.04 20.25
C HIS A 51 7.24 3.84 19.31
N VAL A 52 7.33 3.92 17.98
CA VAL A 52 7.34 2.68 17.16
C VAL A 52 8.76 2.13 17.01
N ARG A 53 9.05 0.94 17.57
CA ARG A 53 10.35 0.27 17.42
C ARG A 53 10.47 -0.38 16.03
N MET A 54 10.83 0.44 15.03
CA MET A 54 11.29 -0.04 13.72
C MET A 54 12.70 -0.65 13.88
N LEU A 55 12.85 -1.94 13.62
CA LEU A 55 14.15 -2.60 13.67
C LEU A 55 14.99 -2.15 12.48
N THR A 56 15.91 -1.22 12.73
CA THR A 56 17.02 -0.88 11.82
C THR A 56 18.33 -1.06 12.59
N PRO A 57 19.38 -1.69 12.03
CA PRO A 57 20.67 -1.76 12.72
C PRO A 57 21.32 -0.36 12.79
N GLN A 58 21.67 0.08 14.00
CA GLN A 58 22.35 1.34 14.39
C GLN A 58 21.41 2.57 14.34
N HIS A 59 21.25 3.42 15.37
CA HIS A 59 22.17 3.91 16.40
C HIS A 59 21.34 4.43 17.60
N ASP A 60 21.81 4.20 18.83
CA ASP A 60 21.27 4.76 20.08
C ASP A 60 21.60 6.26 20.21
N MET A 61 20.67 7.05 20.76
CA MET A 61 20.87 8.12 21.78
C MET A 61 19.57 8.93 21.93
N GLY A 62 19.03 9.03 23.16
CA GLY A 62 17.68 9.55 23.46
C GLY A 62 17.58 11.05 23.78
N ASP A 63 16.35 11.59 23.66
CA ASP A 63 15.94 12.94 24.07
C ASP A 63 14.86 12.87 25.19
N PRO A 64 14.96 13.63 26.30
CA PRO A 64 14.07 13.54 27.45
C PRO A 64 12.67 14.16 27.31
N ASN A 65 12.29 14.80 26.20
CA ASN A 65 11.06 15.62 26.14
C ASN A 65 9.87 15.06 25.34
N GLN A 66 9.79 13.74 25.19
CA GLN A 66 8.68 13.11 24.47
C GLN A 66 7.51 12.75 25.38
N VAL A 67 6.36 13.39 25.11
CA VAL A 67 5.05 12.99 25.66
C VAL A 67 4.78 11.54 25.25
N GLN A 68 4.78 10.65 26.24
CA GLN A 68 4.57 9.22 26.06
C GLN A 68 3.09 8.92 25.73
N VAL A 69 2.77 8.71 24.46
CA VAL A 69 1.56 7.97 24.09
C VAL A 69 1.87 6.49 24.36
N LYS A 70 1.22 5.90 25.36
CA LYS A 70 1.32 4.47 25.67
C LYS A 70 0.75 3.66 24.50
N GLU A 71 1.62 3.08 23.67
CA GLU A 71 1.24 2.14 22.61
C GLU A 71 0.91 0.77 23.23
N GLU A 72 -0.32 0.63 23.73
CA GLU A 72 -0.87 -0.69 24.09
C GLU A 72 -1.52 -1.33 22.85
N ASN A 73 -0.96 -2.48 22.39
CA ASN A 73 -1.62 -3.57 21.62
C ASN A 73 -1.31 -3.83 20.12
N LEU A 74 -0.14 -3.49 19.56
CA LEU A 74 0.30 -4.00 18.24
C LEU A 74 1.11 -5.32 18.31
N LYS A 75 0.67 -6.27 19.14
CA LYS A 75 1.42 -7.52 19.45
C LYS A 75 1.69 -8.44 18.25
N ASN A 76 0.85 -8.39 17.22
CA ASN A 76 0.93 -9.30 16.07
C ASN A 76 1.42 -8.58 14.79
N VAL A 77 2.09 -7.43 14.92
CA VAL A 77 2.49 -6.59 13.79
C VAL A 77 4.00 -6.48 13.71
N LYS A 78 4.55 -6.80 12.55
CA LYS A 78 5.96 -6.64 12.19
C LYS A 78 6.08 -5.52 11.17
N PHE A 79 6.91 -4.52 11.44
CA PHE A 79 7.17 -3.42 10.51
C PHE A 79 8.48 -3.62 9.75
N HIS A 80 8.45 -3.31 8.45
CA HIS A 80 9.64 -3.19 7.60
C HIS A 80 9.65 -1.82 6.93
N THR A 81 10.79 -1.14 6.99
CA THR A 81 11.02 0.08 6.22
C THR A 81 11.90 -0.19 5.02
N ILE A 82 11.55 0.43 3.90
CA ILE A 82 12.36 0.38 2.68
C ILE A 82 13.19 1.65 2.60
N ASP A 83 14.51 1.46 2.57
CA ASP A 83 15.47 2.51 2.27
C ASP A 83 15.28 2.96 0.82
N SER A 84 14.52 4.05 0.65
CA SER A 84 14.45 4.80 -0.59
C SER A 84 15.17 6.14 -0.39
N PRO A 85 16.52 6.16 -0.39
CA PRO A 85 17.24 7.42 -0.38
C PRO A 85 16.92 8.16 -1.69
N LEU A 86 16.65 9.47 -1.58
CA LEU A 86 16.66 10.42 -2.70
C LEU A 86 18.02 10.34 -3.40
N GLN A 87 18.15 9.45 -4.37
CA GLN A 87 19.11 9.59 -5.44
C GLN A 87 18.31 9.97 -6.69
N PRO A 88 18.37 11.23 -7.12
CA PRO A 88 17.74 11.65 -8.36
C PRO A 88 18.34 10.80 -9.50
N TYR A 89 17.50 10.34 -10.41
CA TYR A 89 17.84 9.54 -11.60
C TYR A 89 18.11 8.04 -11.38
N GLY A 90 17.05 7.28 -11.07
CA GLY A 90 17.00 5.84 -11.37
C GLY A 90 16.40 5.60 -12.77
N ASP A 91 17.17 5.05 -13.70
CA ASP A 91 16.70 4.69 -15.04
C ASP A 91 15.67 3.52 -14.96
N PRO A 92 14.43 3.67 -15.49
CA PRO A 92 13.44 2.59 -15.58
C PRO A 92 13.99 1.27 -16.13
N ARG A 93 15.01 1.30 -17.00
CA ARG A 93 15.64 0.09 -17.54
C ARG A 93 16.42 -0.71 -16.49
N GLN A 94 16.88 -0.09 -15.40
CA GLN A 94 17.53 -0.79 -14.30
C GLN A 94 16.52 -1.55 -13.44
N TYR A 95 15.30 -1.03 -13.27
CA TYR A 95 14.20 -1.75 -12.61
C TYR A 95 13.86 -3.04 -13.36
N GLN A 96 13.65 -2.95 -14.68
CA GLN A 96 13.35 -4.10 -15.53
C GLN A 96 14.41 -5.20 -15.37
N LYS A 97 15.70 -4.82 -15.40
CA LYS A 97 16.81 -5.76 -15.20
C LYS A 97 16.79 -6.43 -13.83
N GLN A 98 16.50 -5.70 -12.76
CA GLN A 98 16.48 -6.24 -11.40
C GLN A 98 15.30 -7.18 -11.16
N VAL A 99 14.11 -6.84 -11.66
CA VAL A 99 12.94 -7.71 -11.60
C VAL A 99 13.17 -8.96 -12.44
N ASP A 100 13.70 -8.82 -13.66
CA ASP A 100 14.02 -9.94 -14.55
C ASP A 100 15.08 -10.87 -13.93
N GLU A 101 16.08 -10.32 -13.22
CA GLU A 101 17.10 -11.12 -12.54
C GLU A 101 16.52 -11.90 -11.34
N ILE A 102 15.59 -11.29 -10.59
CA ILE A 102 14.86 -11.96 -9.50
C ILE A 102 13.97 -13.08 -10.06
N LEU A 103 13.25 -12.82 -11.16
CA LEU A 103 12.43 -13.81 -11.86
C LEU A 103 13.28 -14.98 -12.42
N ARG A 104 14.47 -14.68 -12.96
CA ARG A 104 15.41 -15.70 -13.47
C ARG A 104 16.01 -16.58 -12.37
N LYS A 105 16.24 -16.04 -11.17
CA LYS A 105 16.79 -16.80 -10.04
C LYS A 105 15.81 -17.84 -9.48
N LYS A 106 14.50 -17.70 -9.72
CA LYS A 106 13.52 -18.78 -9.48
C LYS A 106 13.19 -19.51 -10.78
N ARG A 107 13.96 -20.56 -11.10
CA ARG A 107 13.58 -21.59 -12.08
C ARG A 107 12.41 -22.42 -11.56
N SER A 108 11.22 -21.83 -11.51
CA SER A 108 9.94 -22.54 -11.36
C SER A 108 8.73 -21.64 -11.67
N PHE A 109 8.89 -20.59 -12.48
CA PHE A 109 7.75 -19.84 -13.01
C PHE A 109 7.40 -20.36 -14.41
N PRO A 110 6.13 -20.74 -14.69
CA PRO A 110 5.72 -21.07 -16.03
C PRO A 110 5.96 -19.87 -16.94
N THR A 111 6.72 -20.09 -18.01
CA THR A 111 7.30 -19.08 -18.92
C THR A 111 6.27 -18.08 -19.46
N LEU A 112 5.00 -18.47 -19.54
CA LEU A 112 3.86 -17.64 -19.96
C LEU A 112 3.51 -16.52 -18.96
N GLN A 113 3.63 -16.78 -17.65
CA GLN A 113 3.24 -15.80 -16.62
C GLN A 113 4.32 -14.71 -16.44
N ALA A 114 5.59 -15.09 -16.58
CA ALA A 114 6.70 -14.14 -16.64
C ALA A 114 6.63 -13.25 -17.90
N ALA A 115 6.24 -13.82 -19.05
CA ALA A 115 6.07 -13.06 -20.29
C ALA A 115 4.89 -12.06 -20.22
N LEU A 116 3.78 -12.43 -19.56
CA LEU A 116 2.64 -11.54 -19.33
C LEU A 116 2.98 -10.40 -18.36
N LEU A 117 3.77 -10.69 -17.32
CA LEU A 117 4.29 -9.67 -16.40
C LEU A 117 5.19 -8.69 -17.15
N GLN A 118 6.13 -9.19 -17.96
CA GLN A 118 7.02 -8.38 -18.78
C GLN A 118 6.24 -7.47 -19.74
N ARG A 119 5.18 -7.98 -20.37
CA ARG A 119 4.32 -7.21 -21.28
C ARG A 119 3.46 -6.18 -20.55
N SER A 120 3.01 -6.49 -19.34
CA SER A 120 2.24 -5.56 -18.50
C SER A 120 3.12 -4.43 -17.95
N VAL A 121 4.40 -4.72 -17.67
CA VAL A 121 5.39 -3.71 -17.26
C VAL A 121 5.81 -2.85 -18.46
N SER A 122 6.06 -3.43 -19.63
CA SER A 122 6.44 -2.65 -20.83
C SER A 122 5.31 -1.76 -21.37
N ALA A 123 4.04 -2.20 -21.30
CA ALA A 123 2.90 -1.35 -21.66
C ALA A 123 2.74 -0.12 -20.72
N VAL A 124 3.35 -0.19 -19.53
CA VAL A 124 3.36 0.89 -18.54
C VAL A 124 4.54 1.83 -18.79
N GLU A 125 5.66 1.32 -19.30
CA GLU A 125 6.82 2.12 -19.70
C GLU A 125 6.51 3.08 -20.86
N GLU A 126 5.74 2.64 -21.87
CA GLU A 126 5.43 3.46 -23.05
C GLU A 126 4.46 4.61 -22.77
N ALA A 127 3.61 4.51 -21.73
CA ALA A 127 2.55 5.48 -21.49
C ALA A 127 2.98 6.74 -20.69
N ILE A 128 4.16 6.75 -20.05
CA ILE A 128 4.43 7.66 -18.90
C ILE A 128 5.63 8.61 -19.11
N SER A 129 6.10 8.80 -20.35
CA SER A 129 7.24 9.68 -20.68
C SER A 129 6.97 11.22 -20.59
N GLY A 130 6.12 11.70 -19.68
CA GLY A 130 5.73 13.11 -19.62
C GLY A 130 5.57 13.70 -18.21
N ALA A 131 6.38 14.74 -17.91
CA ALA A 131 6.30 15.72 -16.81
C ALA A 131 7.13 15.46 -15.52
N HIS A 132 8.01 16.42 -15.22
CA HIS A 132 9.13 16.34 -14.27
C HIS A 132 8.79 16.33 -12.76
N TYR A 133 7.57 16.70 -12.34
CA TYR A 133 7.19 16.64 -10.91
C TYR A 133 6.55 15.30 -10.54
N ALA A 134 5.72 14.74 -11.44
CA ALA A 134 5.23 13.37 -11.33
C ALA A 134 6.36 12.33 -11.42
N GLY A 135 7.47 12.68 -12.09
CA GLY A 135 8.62 11.81 -12.23
C GLY A 135 9.27 11.38 -10.91
N ASP A 136 9.28 12.24 -9.88
CA ASP A 136 9.97 11.93 -8.62
C ASP A 136 9.16 10.94 -7.77
N ILE A 137 7.87 11.23 -7.53
CA ILE A 137 6.98 10.33 -6.77
C ILE A 137 6.77 8.99 -7.48
N LEU A 138 6.66 8.98 -8.82
CA LEU A 138 6.54 7.73 -9.57
C LEU A 138 7.82 6.89 -9.48
N SER A 139 8.99 7.54 -9.46
CA SER A 139 10.27 6.85 -9.24
C SER A 139 10.35 6.26 -7.82
N GLU A 140 9.86 6.98 -6.81
CA GLU A 140 9.75 6.46 -5.44
C GLU A 140 8.82 5.25 -5.37
N VAL A 141 7.64 5.32 -6.02
CA VAL A 141 6.69 4.23 -6.12
C VAL A 141 7.33 2.98 -6.73
N HIS A 142 8.12 3.13 -7.79
CA HIS A 142 8.84 2.01 -8.41
C HIS A 142 9.95 1.44 -7.51
N ARG A 143 10.68 2.29 -6.78
CA ARG A 143 11.71 1.85 -5.83
C ARG A 143 11.09 1.10 -4.66
N TYR A 144 10.01 1.63 -4.09
CA TYR A 144 9.18 0.96 -3.10
C TYR A 144 8.73 -0.41 -3.60
N ALA A 145 8.15 -0.49 -4.80
CA ALA A 145 7.70 -1.77 -5.37
C ALA A 145 8.83 -2.80 -5.51
N SER A 146 10.00 -2.38 -5.97
CA SER A 146 11.17 -3.25 -6.14
C SER A 146 11.64 -3.87 -4.83
N ALA A 147 11.74 -3.05 -3.78
CA ALA A 147 12.18 -3.50 -2.47
C ALA A 147 11.09 -4.30 -1.75
N ALA A 148 9.82 -3.93 -1.89
CA ALA A 148 8.69 -4.67 -1.35
C ALA A 148 8.63 -6.09 -1.92
N VAL A 149 8.88 -6.26 -3.23
CA VAL A 149 9.00 -7.59 -3.86
C VAL A 149 10.13 -8.42 -3.23
N ARG A 150 11.30 -7.83 -3.00
CA ARG A 150 12.43 -8.54 -2.37
C ARG A 150 12.11 -8.99 -0.95
N LEU A 151 11.45 -8.14 -0.17
CA LEU A 151 11.00 -8.47 1.18
C LEU A 151 9.93 -9.56 1.16
N ALA A 152 8.92 -9.45 0.28
CA ALA A 152 7.85 -10.43 0.16
C ALA A 152 8.35 -11.83 -0.18
N ILE A 153 9.44 -11.97 -0.93
CA ILE A 153 10.03 -13.28 -1.24
C ILE A 153 10.62 -13.97 0.01
N GLN A 154 10.95 -13.22 1.05
CA GLN A 154 11.56 -13.72 2.29
C GLN A 154 10.55 -13.88 3.43
N GLU A 155 9.32 -13.41 3.25
CA GLU A 155 8.26 -13.45 4.25
C GLU A 155 7.21 -14.50 3.86
N ASP A 156 6.62 -15.13 4.88
CA ASP A 156 5.50 -16.05 4.69
C ASP A 156 4.19 -15.32 4.97
N PHE A 157 3.30 -15.28 3.97
CA PHE A 157 2.00 -14.63 4.08
C PHE A 157 0.93 -15.30 3.22
N ASP A 158 -0.33 -15.06 3.56
CA ASP A 158 -1.50 -15.66 2.91
C ASP A 158 -2.13 -14.72 1.89
N VAL A 159 -2.10 -13.41 2.15
CA VAL A 159 -2.77 -12.38 1.33
C VAL A 159 -1.96 -11.08 1.32
N ILE A 160 -2.02 -10.37 0.19
CA ILE A 160 -1.42 -9.04 -0.01
C ILE A 160 -2.52 -8.00 0.18
N HIS A 161 -2.26 -6.97 0.98
CA HIS A 161 -3.21 -5.88 1.18
C HIS A 161 -2.54 -4.54 0.86
N ALA A 162 -2.88 -3.96 -0.30
CA ALA A 162 -2.25 -2.75 -0.80
C ALA A 162 -3.15 -1.53 -0.61
N HIS A 163 -2.62 -0.49 0.04
CA HIS A 163 -3.35 0.73 0.37
C HIS A 163 -2.99 1.87 -0.60
N ASP A 164 -3.99 2.37 -1.31
CA ASP A 164 -3.91 3.44 -2.30
C ASP A 164 -2.91 3.24 -3.46
N TRP A 165 -3.02 4.11 -4.47
CA TRP A 165 -2.38 3.96 -5.77
C TRP A 165 -0.86 3.79 -5.73
N MET A 166 -0.17 4.38 -4.76
CA MET A 166 1.29 4.31 -4.61
C MET A 166 1.78 2.89 -4.31
N THR A 167 0.95 2.04 -3.70
CA THR A 167 1.33 0.68 -3.33
C THR A 167 0.85 -0.36 -4.33
N TYR A 168 -0.03 -0.01 -5.27
CA TYR A 168 -0.61 -0.94 -6.23
C TYR A 168 0.42 -1.59 -7.15
N PRO A 169 1.43 -0.87 -7.69
CA PRO A 169 2.49 -1.51 -8.48
C PRO A 169 3.25 -2.59 -7.69
N ALA A 170 3.51 -2.35 -6.41
CA ALA A 170 4.11 -3.33 -5.51
C ALA A 170 3.20 -4.54 -5.29
N GLY A 171 1.91 -4.30 -5.02
CA GLY A 171 0.91 -5.36 -4.83
C GLY A 171 0.78 -6.27 -6.05
N ILE A 172 0.68 -5.69 -7.25
CA ILE A 172 0.62 -6.44 -8.52
C ILE A 172 1.87 -7.30 -8.70
N ALA A 173 3.05 -6.71 -8.51
CA ALA A 173 4.32 -7.42 -8.70
C ALA A 173 4.47 -8.56 -7.69
N ILE A 174 4.11 -8.34 -6.42
CA ILE A 174 4.16 -9.37 -5.39
C ILE A 174 3.16 -10.49 -5.69
N ALA A 175 1.94 -10.17 -6.12
CA ALA A 175 0.94 -11.18 -6.50
C ALA A 175 1.44 -12.05 -7.66
N ALA A 176 2.05 -11.44 -8.67
CA ALA A 176 2.61 -12.15 -9.81
C ALA A 176 3.75 -13.11 -9.44
N VAL A 177 4.63 -12.73 -8.49
CA VAL A 177 5.77 -13.57 -8.07
C VAL A 177 5.43 -14.55 -6.95
N THR A 178 4.35 -14.36 -6.20
CA THR A 178 4.01 -15.25 -5.07
C THR A 178 2.80 -16.11 -5.35
N GLY A 179 1.96 -15.74 -6.33
CA GLY A 179 0.66 -16.36 -6.60
C GLY A 179 -0.36 -16.12 -5.49
N LYS A 180 -0.08 -15.23 -4.53
CA LYS A 180 -0.96 -14.92 -3.41
C LYS A 180 -2.04 -13.92 -3.84
N PRO A 181 -3.27 -14.01 -3.30
CA PRO A 181 -4.34 -13.10 -3.63
C PRO A 181 -4.00 -11.66 -3.24
N LEU A 182 -4.40 -10.72 -4.10
CA LEU A 182 -4.23 -9.28 -3.92
C LEU A 182 -5.55 -8.62 -3.55
N VAL A 183 -5.57 -7.94 -2.41
CA VAL A 183 -6.64 -7.03 -2.03
C VAL A 183 -6.11 -5.61 -2.15
N VAL A 184 -6.82 -4.74 -2.87
CA VAL A 184 -6.50 -3.30 -2.92
C VAL A 184 -7.54 -2.52 -2.14
N HIS A 185 -7.09 -1.54 -1.36
CA HIS A 185 -7.92 -0.69 -0.52
C HIS A 185 -7.88 0.73 -1.05
N VAL A 186 -9.03 1.21 -1.54
CA VAL A 186 -9.19 2.53 -2.13
C VAL A 186 -9.70 3.50 -1.07
N HIS A 187 -8.83 4.39 -0.58
CA HIS A 187 -9.23 5.46 0.36
C HIS A 187 -9.79 6.66 -0.38
N SER A 188 -9.24 6.94 -1.56
CA SER A 188 -9.78 7.90 -2.52
C SER A 188 -9.35 7.53 -3.93
N THR A 189 -10.19 7.84 -4.91
CA THR A 189 -9.86 7.78 -6.32
C THR A 189 -9.32 9.11 -6.83
N GLU A 190 -8.68 9.13 -7.99
CA GLU A 190 -8.30 10.37 -8.64
C GLU A 190 -9.52 11.26 -8.98
N PHE A 191 -10.68 10.66 -9.25
CA PHE A 191 -11.93 11.42 -9.40
C PHE A 191 -12.43 12.04 -8.10
N ASP A 192 -12.23 11.38 -6.96
CA ASP A 192 -12.56 11.97 -5.64
C ASP A 192 -11.69 13.20 -5.36
N ARG A 193 -10.42 13.17 -5.81
CA ARG A 193 -9.45 14.26 -5.58
C ARG A 193 -9.59 15.41 -6.56
N SER A 194 -9.72 15.10 -7.84
CA SER A 194 -9.56 16.07 -8.93
C SER A 194 -10.84 16.28 -9.75
N GLY A 195 -11.93 15.58 -9.41
CA GLY A 195 -13.17 15.58 -10.19
C GLY A 195 -12.91 15.12 -11.62
N GLU A 196 -13.36 15.91 -12.59
CA GLU A 196 -13.19 15.59 -14.02
C GLU A 196 -11.78 15.90 -14.57
N HIS A 197 -10.92 16.58 -13.81
CA HIS A 197 -9.57 16.98 -14.23
C HIS A 197 -8.52 15.97 -13.73
N VAL A 198 -8.68 14.73 -14.15
CA VAL A 198 -7.90 13.57 -13.68
C VAL A 198 -6.42 13.68 -14.06
N ASN A 199 -5.54 13.42 -13.09
CA ASN A 199 -4.15 13.10 -13.38
C ASN A 199 -4.06 11.70 -14.02
N GLN A 200 -3.88 11.66 -15.34
CA GLN A 200 -3.92 10.41 -16.12
C GLN A 200 -2.94 9.34 -15.61
N PRO A 201 -1.65 9.64 -15.33
CA PRO A 201 -0.73 8.67 -14.72
C PRO A 201 -1.25 8.02 -13.42
N ILE A 202 -1.84 8.79 -12.51
CA ILE A 202 -2.37 8.26 -11.24
C ILE A 202 -3.59 7.38 -11.50
N TYR A 203 -4.52 7.85 -12.34
CA TYR A 203 -5.67 7.06 -12.75
C TYR A 203 -5.27 5.73 -13.39
N ASP A 204 -4.23 5.72 -14.24
CA ASP A 204 -3.76 4.49 -14.88
C ASP A 204 -3.17 3.50 -13.87
N ILE A 205 -2.53 3.99 -12.79
CA ILE A 205 -2.05 3.15 -11.70
C ILE A 205 -3.22 2.58 -10.88
N GLU A 206 -4.16 3.44 -10.49
CA GLU A 206 -5.39 3.06 -9.78
C GLU A 206 -6.17 2.00 -10.54
N ARG A 207 -6.41 2.24 -11.83
CA ARG A 207 -7.14 1.34 -12.73
C ARG A 207 -6.42 -0.01 -12.83
N ARG A 208 -5.12 -0.02 -13.08
CA ARG A 208 -4.34 -1.27 -13.16
C ARG A 208 -4.39 -2.05 -11.85
N GLY A 209 -4.23 -1.38 -10.71
CA GLY A 209 -4.33 -2.00 -9.39
C GLY A 209 -5.67 -2.67 -9.15
N MET A 210 -6.76 -1.95 -9.41
CA MET A 210 -8.11 -2.49 -9.20
C MET A 210 -8.46 -3.61 -10.18
N HIS A 211 -8.02 -3.53 -11.45
CA HIS A 211 -8.23 -4.62 -12.41
C HIS A 211 -7.42 -5.86 -12.06
N ALA A 212 -6.19 -5.71 -11.55
CA ALA A 212 -5.31 -6.81 -11.19
C ALA A 212 -5.63 -7.48 -9.84
N ALA A 213 -6.30 -6.78 -8.92
CA ALA A 213 -6.67 -7.33 -7.62
C ALA A 213 -7.60 -8.55 -7.71
N ASP A 214 -7.75 -9.32 -6.65
CA ASP A 214 -8.81 -10.32 -6.49
C ASP A 214 -10.04 -9.71 -5.81
N LYS A 215 -9.83 -8.76 -4.88
CA LYS A 215 -10.87 -7.95 -4.24
C LYS A 215 -10.46 -6.49 -4.13
N VAL A 216 -11.44 -5.60 -4.19
CA VAL A 216 -11.29 -4.17 -3.99
C VAL A 216 -12.12 -3.77 -2.77
N ILE A 217 -11.51 -3.09 -1.82
CA ILE A 217 -12.20 -2.49 -0.68
C ILE A 217 -12.40 -1.00 -0.99
N ALA A 218 -13.65 -0.55 -0.96
CA ALA A 218 -14.02 0.85 -1.07
C ALA A 218 -14.46 1.38 0.30
N VAL A 219 -13.97 2.56 0.69
CA VAL A 219 -14.30 3.17 1.99
C VAL A 219 -15.74 3.70 2.10
N SER A 220 -16.49 3.71 0.99
CA SER A 220 -17.88 4.14 0.95
C SER A 220 -18.62 3.62 -0.29
N HIS A 221 -19.95 3.65 -0.27
CA HIS A 221 -20.77 3.42 -1.47
C HIS A 221 -20.52 4.46 -2.57
N LEU A 222 -20.16 5.70 -2.21
CA LEU A 222 -19.79 6.73 -3.18
C LEU A 222 -18.53 6.32 -3.96
N THR A 223 -17.47 5.99 -3.24
CA THR A 223 -16.21 5.50 -3.82
C THR A 223 -16.45 4.23 -4.64
N ARG A 224 -17.26 3.29 -4.14
CA ARG A 224 -17.65 2.09 -4.90
C ARG A 224 -18.32 2.47 -6.22
N ASN A 225 -19.29 3.38 -6.22
CA ASN A 225 -19.98 3.78 -7.44
C ASN A 225 -19.04 4.42 -8.47
N ILE A 226 -18.04 5.18 -8.01
CA ILE A 226 -16.98 5.73 -8.88
C ILE A 226 -16.11 4.60 -9.46
N ILE A 227 -15.68 3.66 -8.63
CA ILE A 227 -14.89 2.48 -9.05
C ILE A 227 -15.63 1.70 -10.15
N LEU A 228 -16.93 1.45 -9.97
CA LEU A 228 -17.75 0.72 -10.95
C LEU A 228 -17.92 1.51 -12.25
N SER A 229 -18.32 2.78 -12.15
CA SER A 229 -18.71 3.58 -13.32
C SER A 229 -17.53 4.17 -14.10
N ARG A 230 -16.45 4.57 -13.43
CA ARG A 230 -15.30 5.27 -14.04
C ARG A 230 -14.12 4.36 -14.32
N TYR A 231 -13.89 3.35 -13.46
CA TYR A 231 -12.77 2.41 -13.63
C TYR A 231 -13.19 1.08 -14.28
N GLY A 232 -14.49 0.80 -14.35
CA GLY A 232 -15.04 -0.38 -15.02
C GLY A 232 -14.75 -1.68 -14.27
N ILE A 233 -14.73 -1.64 -12.93
CA ILE A 233 -14.52 -2.82 -12.08
C ILE A 233 -15.86 -3.50 -11.82
N LEU A 234 -15.90 -4.83 -11.93
CA LEU A 234 -17.10 -5.61 -11.66
C LEU A 234 -17.55 -5.48 -10.21
N GLY A 235 -18.86 -5.35 -9.99
CA GLY A 235 -19.42 -5.05 -8.67
C GLY A 235 -19.25 -6.15 -7.62
N ASP A 236 -19.12 -7.41 -8.04
CA ASP A 236 -18.85 -8.59 -7.21
C ASP A 236 -17.42 -8.60 -6.64
N LYS A 237 -16.51 -7.85 -7.26
CA LYS A 237 -15.14 -7.65 -6.81
C LYS A 237 -15.00 -6.55 -5.76
N VAL A 238 -15.97 -5.62 -5.69
CA VAL A 238 -15.87 -4.42 -4.86
C VAL A 238 -16.76 -4.51 -3.62
N GLU A 239 -16.12 -4.64 -2.46
CA GLU A 239 -16.76 -4.63 -1.14
C GLU A 239 -16.68 -3.24 -0.51
N VAL A 240 -17.72 -2.82 0.21
CA VAL A 240 -17.70 -1.55 0.97
C VAL A 240 -17.33 -1.84 2.41
N VAL A 241 -16.27 -1.21 2.89
CA VAL A 241 -15.86 -1.25 4.31
C VAL A 241 -15.58 0.17 4.75
N TYR A 242 -16.46 0.73 5.58
CA TYR A 242 -16.32 2.09 6.09
C TYR A 242 -15.11 2.23 7.03
N ASN A 243 -14.52 3.42 7.04
CA ASN A 243 -13.51 3.78 8.02
C ASN A 243 -14.09 3.71 9.45
N GLY A 244 -13.30 3.13 10.36
CA GLY A 244 -13.63 3.09 11.78
C GLY A 244 -13.32 4.40 12.50
N VAL A 245 -13.97 4.62 13.65
CA VAL A 245 -13.72 5.76 14.54
C VAL A 245 -13.45 5.23 15.95
N GLU A 246 -12.33 5.65 16.55
CA GLU A 246 -11.97 5.27 17.92
C GLU A 246 -12.60 6.22 18.95
N ARG A 247 -13.08 5.66 20.06
CA ARG A 247 -13.65 6.43 21.17
C ARG A 247 -12.56 6.84 22.14
N ASN A 248 -12.05 8.06 22.01
CA ASN A 248 -11.17 8.65 23.02
C ASN A 248 -11.97 9.04 24.29
N GLY A 249 -12.49 8.05 25.03
CA GLY A 249 -13.11 8.25 26.35
C GLY A 249 -14.55 8.76 26.37
N SER A 250 -15.27 8.80 25.24
CA SER A 250 -16.68 9.22 25.23
C SER A 250 -17.61 8.12 25.80
N PRO A 251 -18.42 8.42 26.82
CA PRO A 251 -19.28 7.43 27.50
C PRO A 251 -20.56 7.07 26.72
N PHE A 252 -20.88 7.78 25.63
CA PHE A 252 -22.13 7.56 24.89
C PHE A 252 -21.99 6.45 23.86
N PRO A 253 -22.92 5.48 23.71
CA PRO A 253 -22.90 4.49 22.64
C PRO A 253 -22.96 5.15 21.26
N PHE A 254 -22.41 4.49 20.23
CA PHE A 254 -22.48 5.05 18.88
C PHE A 254 -23.94 4.89 18.49
N PRO A 255 -24.62 5.93 17.99
CA PRO A 255 -25.91 5.70 17.37
C PRO A 255 -25.73 4.59 16.33
N GLN A 256 -26.65 3.63 16.29
CA GLN A 256 -26.66 2.62 15.22
C GLN A 256 -26.48 3.36 13.89
N SER A 257 -25.55 2.90 13.05
CA SER A 257 -25.34 3.53 11.75
C SER A 257 -26.68 3.58 11.02
N GLY A 258 -27.15 4.79 10.70
CA GLY A 258 -28.39 4.97 9.93
C GLY A 258 -28.30 4.44 8.49
N ILE A 259 -27.13 3.94 8.10
CA ILE A 259 -26.86 3.28 6.84
C ILE A 259 -27.36 1.83 6.97
N LYS A 260 -28.54 1.57 6.40
CA LYS A 260 -29.05 0.21 6.22
C LYS A 260 -28.32 -0.41 5.04
N SER A 261 -27.91 -1.67 5.18
CA SER A 261 -27.51 -2.49 4.03
C SER A 261 -28.78 -2.82 3.26
N ASP A 262 -29.05 -2.06 2.20
CA ASP A 262 -30.07 -2.40 1.22
C ASP A 262 -29.59 -3.56 0.32
#